data_AF-Q6Q9Z1-F1
#
_entry.id   AF-Q6Q9Z1-F1
#
_cell.length_a   1.000
_cell.length_b   1.000
_cell.length_c   1.000
_cell.angle_alpha   90.00
_cell.angle_beta   90.00
_cell.angle_gamma   90.00
#
_symmetry.space_group_name_H-M   'P 1'
#
loop_
_entity.id
_entity.type
_entity.pdbx_description
1 polymer ?
#
loop_
_entity_poly.entity_id
_entity_poly.type
_entity_poly.pdbx_seq_one_letter_code
_entity_poly.pdbx_strand_id
1 'polypeptide(L)'
;MSGNPLRLAPDLRFMARLSHLDLDRCELQQWPDSLTVLMSQPQYQLRYLNLSSNRIRTLPDLPGVLRTPFARDVAAHLPERRWLFNYNTLEAQTRARLGSSGVNVFEHAEDVPLWQGIFRGEASSAEEQLWSDLFDQGENAALLGVLERLAQSAEAQRDGEALRARVWKLLDDAARDTALRERLATVAGDFPPTCGDAGADAFSALEIEVLAHEAAAVAGSRPADLLSLYGKLYRRSQVNQLADRISWRRSLRKQALLDGAFDENLPPYDELDDPSAFPDSELQTGLVDDVEVRLALRQSLASALDYPEPSRGMLYRNTARINDTIIEMVKAAVRSLDRDAIAREQWLTQQPGWVEYLKREHAAQFSLITDFWRPGLDYLYYCLDETADPVTSLDSSVRRALARVMPESPVDAEGRLRRVVLNEQQYRQGVDALTAEQQQVETGLLISLTRQTQTIGR
;
A
#
# COMPACT_ATOMS: atom_id res chain seq x y z
N MET A 1 -34.87 29.42 16.50
CA MET A 1 -33.78 29.70 17.46
C MET A 1 -32.43 29.29 16.87
N SER A 2 -32.29 29.27 15.54
CA SER A 2 -31.10 28.78 14.87
C SER A 2 -29.84 29.59 15.20
N GLY A 3 -28.69 28.93 15.17
CA GLY A 3 -27.38 29.55 15.43
C GLY A 3 -27.09 29.91 16.88
N ASN A 4 -27.85 29.38 17.84
CA ASN A 4 -27.62 29.63 19.27
C ASN A 4 -27.14 28.34 19.95
N PRO A 5 -26.04 28.33 20.74
CA PRO A 5 -25.49 27.12 21.35
C PRO A 5 -26.33 26.66 22.55
N LEU A 6 -27.55 26.19 22.28
CA LEU A 6 -28.52 25.78 23.29
C LEU A 6 -28.04 24.57 24.08
N ARG A 7 -27.34 23.63 23.42
CA ARG A 7 -26.86 22.33 23.93
C ARG A 7 -27.95 21.36 24.41
N LEU A 8 -28.97 21.89 25.06
CA LEU A 8 -30.21 21.24 25.44
C LEU A 8 -31.38 21.97 24.77
N ALA A 9 -32.27 21.23 24.12
CA ALA A 9 -33.46 21.81 23.52
C ALA A 9 -34.44 22.31 24.60
N PRO A 10 -35.21 23.38 24.34
CA PRO A 10 -36.29 23.80 25.22
C PRO A 10 -37.37 22.72 25.32
N ASP A 11 -38.17 22.76 26.38
CA ASP A 11 -39.29 21.83 26.53
C ASP A 11 -40.45 22.19 25.59
N LEU A 12 -40.64 21.39 24.55
CA LEU A 12 -41.64 21.59 23.50
C LEU A 12 -42.99 20.91 23.79
N ARG A 13 -43.11 20.14 24.89
CA ARG A 13 -44.27 19.26 25.15
C ARG A 13 -45.61 19.98 25.14
N PHE A 14 -45.64 21.24 25.59
CA PHE A 14 -46.85 22.05 25.73
C PHE A 14 -47.10 23.03 24.58
N MET A 15 -46.24 23.04 23.55
CA MET A 15 -46.32 23.99 22.43
C MET A 15 -47.23 23.48 21.31
N ALA A 16 -48.47 23.09 21.63
CA ALA A 16 -49.40 22.42 20.69
C ALA A 16 -49.76 23.22 19.42
N ARG A 17 -49.51 24.54 19.40
CA ARG A 17 -49.76 25.42 18.25
C ARG A 17 -48.51 25.70 17.42
N LEU A 18 -47.37 25.09 17.76
CA LEU A 18 -46.11 25.34 17.06
C LEU A 18 -46.17 24.79 15.63
N SER A 19 -46.02 25.68 14.65
CA SER A 19 -46.06 25.35 13.23
C SER A 19 -44.69 25.31 12.57
N HIS A 20 -43.75 26.13 13.03
CA HIS A 20 -42.41 26.23 12.48
C HIS A 20 -41.39 26.16 13.61
N LEU A 21 -40.55 25.13 13.56
CA LEU A 21 -39.47 24.92 14.51
C LEU A 21 -38.14 24.86 13.76
N ASP A 22 -37.32 25.88 13.96
CA ASP A 22 -35.96 25.95 13.43
C ASP A 22 -34.94 25.93 14.58
N LEU A 23 -34.24 24.80 14.69
CA LEU A 23 -33.18 24.50 15.65
C LEU A 23 -31.87 24.18 14.92
N ASP A 24 -31.65 24.73 13.72
CA ASP A 24 -30.38 24.59 13.02
C ASP A 24 -29.22 25.17 13.83
N ARG A 25 -28.08 24.46 13.86
CA ARG A 25 -26.83 24.93 14.46
C ARG A 25 -26.98 25.33 15.92
N CYS A 26 -27.62 24.45 16.70
CA CYS A 26 -27.92 24.67 18.12
C CYS A 26 -27.04 23.88 19.12
N GLU A 27 -26.02 23.17 18.62
CA GLU A 27 -25.14 22.28 19.40
C GLU A 27 -25.88 21.16 20.17
N LEU A 28 -27.06 20.74 19.70
CA LEU A 28 -27.83 19.68 20.34
C LEU A 28 -27.09 18.34 20.19
N GLN A 29 -26.90 17.61 21.28
CA GLN A 29 -26.21 16.31 21.28
C GLN A 29 -27.18 15.12 21.39
N GLN A 30 -28.41 15.37 21.83
CA GLN A 30 -29.42 14.34 22.05
C GLN A 30 -30.73 14.72 21.38
N TRP A 31 -31.46 13.71 20.93
CA TRP A 31 -32.81 13.89 20.43
C TRP A 31 -33.73 14.42 21.55
N PRO A 32 -34.48 15.53 21.34
CA PRO A 32 -35.38 16.03 22.36
C PRO A 32 -36.64 15.15 22.50
N ASP A 33 -36.80 14.45 23.62
CA ASP A 33 -38.00 13.64 23.88
C ASP A 33 -39.30 14.47 23.82
N SER A 34 -39.22 15.74 24.22
CA SER A 34 -40.31 16.71 24.13
C SER A 34 -40.80 16.94 22.70
N LEU A 35 -39.93 16.78 21.70
CA LEU A 35 -40.27 16.88 20.28
C LEU A 35 -41.07 15.67 19.80
N THR A 36 -40.70 14.45 20.25
CA THR A 36 -41.49 13.24 19.93
C THR A 36 -42.92 13.37 20.44
N VAL A 37 -43.10 13.92 21.65
CA VAL A 37 -44.42 14.19 22.22
C VAL A 37 -45.20 15.20 21.37
N LEU A 38 -44.57 16.29 20.94
CA LEU A 38 -45.18 17.29 20.07
C LEU A 38 -45.61 16.69 18.71
N MET A 39 -44.74 15.90 18.09
CA MET A 39 -45.01 15.21 16.82
C MET A 39 -46.13 14.16 16.92
N SER A 40 -46.34 13.62 18.13
CA SER A 40 -47.34 12.57 18.43
C SER A 40 -48.75 13.09 18.66
N GLN A 41 -48.96 14.41 18.69
CA GLN A 41 -50.27 14.99 19.01
C GLN A 41 -51.31 14.69 17.90
N PRO A 42 -52.58 14.34 18.25
CA PRO A 42 -53.63 14.06 17.26
C PRO A 42 -53.93 15.20 16.29
N GLN A 43 -53.69 16.46 16.71
CA GLN A 43 -53.91 17.68 15.92
C GLN A 43 -52.63 18.51 15.84
N TYR A 44 -51.48 17.87 15.63
CA TYR A 44 -50.20 18.56 15.51
C TYR A 44 -50.28 19.69 14.47
N GLN A 45 -49.71 20.85 14.79
CA GLN A 45 -49.70 22.03 13.90
C GLN A 45 -48.38 22.19 13.15
N LEU A 46 -47.38 21.35 13.46
CA LEU A 46 -46.04 21.41 12.88
C LEU A 46 -46.09 21.22 11.35
N ARG A 47 -45.44 22.13 10.64
CA ARG A 47 -45.31 22.17 9.18
C ARG A 47 -43.84 22.13 8.76
N TYR A 48 -42.98 22.77 9.55
CA TYR A 48 -41.55 22.81 9.29
C TYR A 48 -40.77 22.46 10.55
N LEU A 49 -39.88 21.48 10.42
CA LEU A 49 -38.93 21.06 11.43
C LEU A 49 -37.53 21.07 10.83
N ASN A 50 -36.65 21.90 11.37
CA ASN A 50 -35.24 21.90 10.99
C ASN A 50 -34.37 21.66 12.23
N LEU A 51 -33.63 20.57 12.19
CA LEU A 51 -32.67 20.15 13.21
C LEU A 51 -31.26 20.00 12.62
N SER A 52 -31.01 20.62 11.46
CA SER A 52 -29.75 20.47 10.75
C SER A 52 -28.56 21.04 11.52
N SER A 53 -27.34 20.64 11.16
CA SER A 53 -26.09 21.19 11.73
C SER A 53 -25.98 21.07 13.25
N ASN A 54 -26.51 19.98 13.83
CA ASN A 54 -26.37 19.65 15.25
C ASN A 54 -25.42 18.45 15.43
N ARG A 55 -25.40 17.80 16.60
CA ARG A 55 -24.54 16.65 16.93
C ARG A 55 -25.37 15.46 17.43
N ILE A 56 -26.58 15.29 16.90
CA ILE A 56 -27.51 14.22 17.31
C ILE A 56 -27.18 12.96 16.51
N ARG A 57 -26.38 12.06 17.11
CA ARG A 57 -25.90 10.84 16.43
C ARG A 57 -26.95 9.73 16.33
N THR A 58 -27.82 9.63 17.35
CA THR A 58 -28.81 8.55 17.49
C THR A 58 -30.16 9.08 17.96
N LEU A 59 -31.21 8.31 17.66
CA LEU A 59 -32.57 8.54 18.15
C LEU A 59 -32.95 7.36 19.07
N PRO A 60 -33.19 7.57 20.37
CA PRO A 60 -33.43 6.49 21.34
C PRO A 60 -34.60 5.55 20.99
N ASP A 61 -35.64 6.05 20.30
CA ASP A 61 -36.76 5.27 19.77
C ASP A 61 -37.09 5.68 18.32
N LEU A 62 -36.15 5.44 17.41
CA LEU A 62 -36.35 5.72 15.97
C LEU A 62 -37.66 5.13 15.43
N PRO A 63 -38.05 3.87 15.72
CA PRO A 63 -39.33 3.33 15.28
C PRO A 63 -40.54 4.10 15.82
N GLY A 64 -40.53 4.53 17.08
CA GLY A 64 -41.59 5.36 17.65
C GLY A 64 -41.67 6.74 17.03
N VAL A 65 -40.53 7.39 16.80
CA VAL A 65 -40.45 8.72 16.15
C VAL A 65 -41.03 8.65 14.73
N LEU A 66 -40.69 7.61 13.95
CA LEU A 66 -41.21 7.43 12.59
C LEU A 66 -42.69 7.06 12.54
N ARG A 67 -43.27 6.53 13.63
CA ARG A 67 -44.72 6.24 13.74
C ARG A 67 -45.55 7.47 14.11
N THR A 68 -44.93 8.58 14.47
CA THR A 68 -45.66 9.81 14.83
C THR A 68 -46.50 10.32 13.64
N PRO A 69 -47.67 10.94 13.87
CA PRO A 69 -48.49 11.52 12.81
C PRO A 69 -47.70 12.48 11.90
N PHE A 70 -46.85 13.36 12.45
CA PHE A 70 -46.02 14.25 11.64
C PHE A 70 -45.04 13.49 10.74
N ALA A 71 -44.31 12.50 11.27
CA ALA A 71 -43.34 11.73 10.50
C ALA A 71 -44.01 10.90 9.39
N ARG A 72 -45.19 10.32 9.66
CA ARG A 72 -45.98 9.61 8.65
C ARG A 72 -46.42 10.53 7.50
N ASP A 73 -46.80 11.76 7.82
CA ASP A 73 -47.25 12.73 6.82
C ASP A 73 -46.07 13.28 5.99
N VAL A 74 -44.86 13.37 6.58
CA VAL A 74 -43.60 13.62 5.85
C VAL A 74 -43.28 12.47 4.89
N ALA A 75 -43.38 11.22 5.37
CA ALA A 75 -43.16 10.02 4.57
C ALA A 75 -44.16 9.88 3.41
N ALA A 76 -45.41 10.31 3.62
CA ALA A 76 -46.45 10.34 2.60
C ALA A 76 -46.34 11.56 1.66
N HIS A 77 -45.31 12.41 1.82
CA HIS A 77 -45.07 13.61 1.03
C HIS A 77 -46.26 14.58 0.98
N LEU A 78 -46.99 14.72 2.10
CA LEU A 78 -48.07 15.69 2.17
C LEU A 78 -47.51 17.13 2.03
N PRO A 79 -48.24 18.02 1.33
CA PRO A 79 -47.80 19.39 1.12
C PRO A 79 -47.58 20.12 2.45
N GLU A 80 -46.60 21.01 2.51
CA GLU A 80 -46.26 21.81 3.70
C GLU A 80 -45.78 21.00 4.93
N ARG A 81 -45.33 19.76 4.75
CA ARG A 81 -44.66 18.98 5.81
C ARG A 81 -43.20 18.79 5.41
N ARG A 82 -42.29 19.48 6.10
CA ARG A 82 -40.85 19.40 5.85
C ARG A 82 -40.10 19.08 7.12
N TRP A 83 -39.25 18.07 7.03
CA TRP A 83 -38.30 17.71 8.07
C TRP A 83 -36.89 17.70 7.47
N LEU A 84 -36.08 18.67 7.90
CA LEU A 84 -34.66 18.79 7.57
C LEU A 84 -33.84 18.31 8.76
N PHE A 85 -32.96 17.34 8.50
CA PHE A 85 -32.13 16.73 9.53
C PHE A 85 -30.74 16.41 8.99
N ASN A 86 -30.13 17.44 8.40
CA ASN A 86 -28.83 17.35 7.73
C ASN A 86 -27.69 17.56 8.72
N TYR A 87 -26.50 17.04 8.43
CA TYR A 87 -25.25 17.37 9.12
C TYR A 87 -25.30 17.14 10.63
N ASN A 88 -25.71 15.94 11.05
CA ASN A 88 -25.87 15.54 12.45
C ASN A 88 -24.92 14.42 12.88
N THR A 89 -24.06 13.92 11.97
CA THR A 89 -23.20 12.73 12.18
C THR A 89 -24.02 11.50 12.56
N LEU A 90 -25.13 11.26 11.86
CA LEU A 90 -26.00 10.10 12.07
C LEU A 90 -25.30 8.79 11.68
N GLU A 91 -25.52 7.75 12.49
CA GLU A 91 -25.11 6.39 12.14
C GLU A 91 -25.74 5.95 10.80
N ALA A 92 -24.98 5.18 9.99
CA ALA A 92 -25.39 4.77 8.65
C ALA A 92 -26.77 4.09 8.59
N GLN A 93 -27.08 3.24 9.57
CA GLN A 93 -28.39 2.56 9.65
C GLN A 93 -29.54 3.52 9.95
N THR A 94 -29.31 4.49 10.83
CA THR A 94 -30.28 5.54 11.18
C THR A 94 -30.53 6.46 9.99
N ARG A 95 -29.46 6.86 9.30
CA ARG A 95 -29.51 7.66 8.05
C ARG A 95 -30.35 6.98 6.97
N ALA A 96 -30.08 5.71 6.68
CA ALA A 96 -30.82 4.96 5.65
C ALA A 96 -32.32 4.88 5.96
N ARG A 97 -32.68 4.60 7.23
CA ARG A 97 -34.09 4.51 7.66
C ARG A 97 -34.82 5.85 7.59
N LEU A 98 -34.19 6.94 8.01
CA LEU A 98 -34.77 8.28 7.93
C LEU A 98 -34.95 8.75 6.48
N GLY A 99 -33.94 8.54 5.63
CA GLY A 99 -34.03 8.86 4.20
C GLY A 99 -35.14 8.07 3.50
N SER A 100 -35.28 6.77 3.80
CA SER A 100 -36.39 5.94 3.27
C SER A 100 -37.78 6.40 3.74
N SER A 101 -37.86 7.18 4.82
CA SER A 101 -39.10 7.72 5.38
C SER A 101 -39.38 9.15 4.92
N GLY A 102 -38.74 9.62 3.84
CA GLY A 102 -38.98 10.94 3.25
C GLY A 102 -38.37 12.13 4.03
N VAL A 103 -37.56 11.86 5.06
CA VAL A 103 -36.82 12.90 5.80
C VAL A 103 -35.65 13.37 4.94
N ASN A 104 -35.44 14.68 4.86
CA ASN A 104 -34.28 15.25 4.17
C ASN A 104 -33.05 15.08 5.07
N VAL A 105 -32.19 14.13 4.70
CA VAL A 105 -30.98 13.77 5.44
C VAL A 105 -29.79 13.77 4.48
N PHE A 106 -28.95 14.77 4.62
CA PHE A 106 -27.64 14.90 4.00
C PHE A 106 -26.61 15.01 5.12
N GLU A 107 -25.63 14.12 5.14
CA GLU A 107 -24.48 14.24 6.03
C GLU A 107 -23.30 14.86 5.27
N HIS A 108 -22.37 15.48 5.99
CA HIS A 108 -21.02 15.59 5.44
C HIS A 108 -20.53 14.14 5.31
N ALA A 109 -19.90 13.76 4.20
CA ALA A 109 -19.19 12.48 4.15
C ALA A 109 -18.28 12.44 5.38
N GLU A 110 -18.51 11.48 6.28
CA GLU A 110 -17.90 11.35 7.63
C GLU A 110 -16.50 11.95 7.71
N ASP A 111 -16.32 13.20 8.20
CA ASP A 111 -15.03 13.94 8.23
C ASP A 111 -13.97 13.33 7.28
N VAL A 112 -14.33 13.17 5.99
CA VAL A 112 -13.51 12.39 5.08
C VAL A 112 -12.23 13.20 4.99
N PRO A 113 -11.07 12.64 5.40
CA PRO A 113 -9.85 13.41 5.44
C PRO A 113 -9.68 14.14 4.11
N LEU A 114 -9.33 15.42 4.14
CA LEU A 114 -9.33 16.27 2.92
C LEU A 114 -8.59 15.61 1.75
N TRP A 115 -7.55 14.83 2.05
CA TRP A 115 -6.78 14.07 1.09
C TRP A 115 -7.62 13.00 0.34
N GLN A 116 -8.56 12.33 1.01
CA GLN A 116 -9.46 11.36 0.38
C GLN A 116 -10.43 12.06 -0.58
N GLY A 117 -10.78 13.33 -0.32
CA GLY A 117 -11.58 14.13 -1.23
C GLY A 117 -10.98 14.29 -2.62
N ILE A 118 -9.65 14.24 -2.74
CA ILE A 118 -8.94 14.31 -4.05
C ILE A 118 -9.28 13.09 -4.91
N PHE A 119 -9.42 11.90 -4.31
CA PHE A 119 -9.69 10.67 -5.04
C PHE A 119 -11.19 10.33 -5.09
N ARG A 120 -11.91 10.58 -4.00
CA ARG A 120 -13.31 10.17 -3.78
C ARG A 120 -14.33 11.26 -4.10
N GLY A 121 -13.91 12.52 -4.32
CA GLY A 121 -14.82 13.66 -4.43
C GLY A 121 -15.88 13.56 -5.53
N GLU A 122 -15.58 12.85 -6.62
CA GLU A 122 -16.55 12.55 -7.69
C GLU A 122 -16.64 11.04 -7.96
N ALA A 123 -16.38 10.21 -6.95
CA ALA A 123 -16.39 8.76 -7.11
C ALA A 123 -17.78 8.25 -7.52
N SER A 124 -17.81 7.32 -8.45
CA SER A 124 -19.01 6.54 -8.75
C SER A 124 -19.35 5.60 -7.60
N SER A 125 -20.59 5.10 -7.55
CA SER A 125 -20.99 4.11 -6.54
C SER A 125 -20.16 2.83 -6.58
N ALA A 126 -19.61 2.47 -7.74
CA ALA A 126 -18.73 1.31 -7.90
C ALA A 126 -17.34 1.58 -7.29
N GLU A 127 -16.79 2.77 -7.51
CA GLU A 127 -15.52 3.22 -6.90
C GLU A 127 -15.65 3.34 -5.37
N GLU A 128 -16.78 3.83 -4.87
CA GLU A 128 -17.04 3.86 -3.42
C GLU A 128 -17.09 2.46 -2.79
N GLN A 129 -17.75 1.50 -3.46
CA GLN A 129 -17.78 0.12 -2.99
C GLN A 129 -16.38 -0.51 -3.02
N LEU A 130 -15.64 -0.32 -4.12
CA LEU A 130 -14.26 -0.78 -4.26
C LEU A 130 -13.35 -0.25 -3.14
N TRP A 131 -13.47 1.03 -2.82
CA TRP A 131 -12.74 1.64 -1.71
C TRP A 131 -13.09 0.99 -0.37
N SER A 132 -14.38 0.77 -0.13
CA SER A 132 -14.87 0.14 1.10
C SER A 132 -14.31 -1.29 1.25
N ASP A 133 -14.39 -2.08 0.18
CA ASP A 133 -13.92 -3.46 0.15
C ASP A 133 -12.41 -3.56 0.41
N LEU A 134 -11.62 -2.60 -0.08
CA LEU A 134 -10.16 -2.61 0.07
C LEU A 134 -9.66 -2.06 1.41
N PHE A 135 -10.38 -1.11 2.05
CA PHE A 135 -9.81 -0.32 3.15
C PHE A 135 -10.66 -0.28 4.44
N ASP A 136 -11.99 -0.41 4.39
CA ASP A 136 -12.84 -0.13 5.56
C ASP A 136 -12.68 -1.19 6.67
N GLN A 137 -12.19 -2.39 6.34
CA GLN A 137 -11.89 -3.45 7.31
C GLN A 137 -10.50 -3.32 7.95
N GLY A 138 -9.75 -2.25 7.65
CA GLY A 138 -8.38 -2.05 8.11
C GLY A 138 -7.33 -2.84 7.33
N GLU A 139 -7.74 -3.48 6.24
CA GLU A 139 -6.84 -4.15 5.30
C GLU A 139 -6.09 -3.13 4.43
N ASN A 140 -4.98 -3.56 3.81
CA ASN A 140 -4.19 -2.75 2.86
C ASN A 140 -3.76 -1.37 3.40
N ALA A 141 -3.54 -1.25 4.71
CA ALA A 141 -3.21 0.02 5.37
C ALA A 141 -1.95 0.71 4.78
N ALA A 142 -0.95 -0.07 4.37
CA ALA A 142 0.24 0.46 3.71
C ALA A 142 -0.11 1.15 2.38
N LEU A 143 -0.97 0.54 1.58
CA LEU A 143 -1.46 1.10 0.31
C LEU A 143 -2.27 2.37 0.56
N LEU A 144 -3.16 2.37 1.55
CA LEU A 144 -3.92 3.56 1.96
C LEU A 144 -2.99 4.72 2.37
N GLY A 145 -1.94 4.42 3.13
CA GLY A 145 -0.94 5.42 3.54
C GLY A 145 -0.17 6.02 2.35
N VAL A 146 0.10 5.24 1.30
CA VAL A 146 0.70 5.77 0.06
C VAL A 146 -0.25 6.76 -0.61
N LEU A 147 -1.54 6.44 -0.72
CA LEU A 147 -2.54 7.33 -1.32
C LEU A 147 -2.67 8.65 -0.53
N GLU A 148 -2.66 8.59 0.80
CA GLU A 148 -2.68 9.77 1.65
C GLU A 148 -1.51 10.73 1.37
N ARG A 149 -0.29 10.18 1.21
CA ARG A 149 0.89 10.99 0.86
C ARG A 149 0.84 11.46 -0.58
N LEU A 150 0.36 10.62 -1.50
CA LEU A 150 0.24 10.94 -2.91
C LEU A 150 -0.67 12.14 -3.14
N ALA A 151 -1.75 12.27 -2.37
CA ALA A 151 -2.64 13.43 -2.36
C ALA A 151 -1.92 14.77 -2.04
N GLN A 152 -0.76 14.73 -1.39
CA GLN A 152 0.04 15.91 -1.07
C GLN A 152 1.09 16.26 -2.14
N SER A 153 1.34 15.36 -3.10
CA SER A 153 2.39 15.49 -4.11
C SER A 153 2.17 16.64 -5.10
N ALA A 154 3.25 17.02 -5.81
CA ALA A 154 3.15 18.00 -6.90
C ALA A 154 2.23 17.54 -8.03
N GLU A 155 2.13 16.23 -8.25
CA GLU A 155 1.27 15.68 -9.28
C GLU A 155 -0.20 15.92 -8.97
N ALA A 156 -0.62 15.68 -7.72
CA ALA A 156 -1.98 15.93 -7.27
C ALA A 156 -2.39 17.40 -7.40
N GLN A 157 -1.43 18.33 -7.20
CA GLN A 157 -1.66 19.77 -7.34
C GLN A 157 -1.76 20.23 -8.80
N ARG A 158 -1.04 19.56 -9.72
CA ARG A 158 -0.98 19.97 -11.13
C ARG A 158 -2.06 19.33 -11.99
N ASP A 159 -2.32 18.05 -11.79
CA ASP A 159 -3.21 17.23 -12.62
C ASP A 159 -3.88 16.13 -11.79
N GLY A 160 -4.70 16.55 -10.83
CA GLY A 160 -5.42 15.65 -9.92
C GLY A 160 -6.38 14.71 -10.64
N GLU A 161 -6.96 15.10 -11.78
CA GLU A 161 -7.87 14.27 -12.56
C GLU A 161 -7.14 13.09 -13.21
N ALA A 162 -6.02 13.35 -13.91
CA ALA A 162 -5.24 12.26 -14.50
C ALA A 162 -4.62 11.34 -13.44
N LEU A 163 -4.17 11.92 -12.31
CA LEU A 163 -3.68 11.14 -11.18
C LEU A 163 -4.77 10.22 -10.63
N ARG A 164 -5.97 10.77 -10.41
CA ARG A 164 -7.12 10.00 -9.91
C ARG A 164 -7.48 8.83 -10.83
N ALA A 165 -7.48 9.03 -12.15
CA ALA A 165 -7.75 7.96 -13.10
C ALA A 165 -6.74 6.79 -12.96
N ARG A 166 -5.46 7.10 -12.76
CA ARG A 166 -4.42 6.07 -12.54
C ARG A 166 -4.56 5.37 -11.20
N VAL A 167 -4.91 6.11 -10.14
CA VAL A 167 -5.18 5.53 -8.81
C VAL A 167 -6.33 4.53 -8.89
N TRP A 168 -7.46 4.91 -9.50
CA TRP A 168 -8.60 3.99 -9.62
C TRP A 168 -8.31 2.79 -10.50
N LYS A 169 -7.53 2.94 -11.58
CA LYS A 169 -7.04 1.79 -12.35
C LYS A 169 -6.25 0.82 -11.46
N LEU A 170 -5.29 1.34 -10.69
CA LEU A 170 -4.46 0.52 -9.81
C LEU A 170 -5.31 -0.21 -8.74
N LEU A 171 -6.30 0.46 -8.15
CA LEU A 171 -7.20 -0.16 -7.17
C LEU A 171 -8.10 -1.24 -7.78
N ASP A 172 -8.58 -1.03 -9.00
CA ASP A 172 -9.37 -2.01 -9.75
C ASP A 172 -8.53 -3.26 -10.09
N ASP A 173 -7.28 -3.08 -10.52
CA ASP A 173 -6.34 -4.18 -10.75
C ASP A 173 -6.05 -4.96 -9.45
N ALA A 174 -5.83 -4.25 -8.33
CA ALA A 174 -5.62 -4.86 -7.02
C ALA A 174 -6.85 -5.61 -6.48
N ALA A 175 -8.07 -5.16 -6.80
CA ALA A 175 -9.28 -5.88 -6.37
C ALA A 175 -9.50 -7.18 -7.15
N ARG A 176 -9.07 -7.24 -8.41
CA ARG A 176 -9.26 -8.42 -9.27
C ARG A 176 -8.25 -9.53 -9.02
N ASP A 177 -7.04 -9.19 -8.56
CA ASP A 177 -5.97 -10.17 -8.31
C ASP A 177 -5.42 -10.04 -6.88
N THR A 178 -5.66 -11.06 -6.06
CA THR A 178 -5.19 -11.13 -4.67
C THR A 178 -3.66 -11.17 -4.56
N ALA A 179 -2.97 -11.87 -5.46
CA ALA A 179 -1.50 -11.94 -5.42
C ALA A 179 -0.89 -10.58 -5.76
N LEU A 180 -1.44 -9.88 -6.77
CA LEU A 180 -1.05 -8.51 -7.07
C LEU A 180 -1.33 -7.57 -5.89
N ARG A 181 -2.49 -7.69 -5.23
CA ARG A 181 -2.83 -6.88 -4.06
C ARG A 181 -1.84 -7.05 -2.91
N GLU A 182 -1.50 -8.28 -2.56
CA GLU A 182 -0.50 -8.58 -1.53
C GLU A 182 0.88 -8.04 -1.90
N ARG A 183 1.25 -8.13 -3.19
CA ARG A 183 2.49 -7.55 -3.71
C ARG A 183 2.51 -6.03 -3.59
N LEU A 184 1.44 -5.36 -3.99
CA LEU A 184 1.30 -3.90 -3.87
C LEU A 184 1.32 -3.45 -2.40
N ALA A 185 0.68 -4.18 -1.50
CA ALA A 185 0.73 -3.90 -0.07
C ALA A 185 2.15 -4.04 0.50
N THR A 186 2.90 -5.06 0.04
CA THR A 186 4.32 -5.26 0.40
C THR A 186 5.17 -4.09 -0.08
N VAL A 187 5.09 -3.75 -1.37
CA VAL A 187 5.85 -2.63 -1.95
C VAL A 187 5.49 -1.31 -1.27
N ALA A 188 4.22 -1.07 -0.98
CA ALA A 188 3.80 0.13 -0.25
C ALA A 188 4.43 0.23 1.16
N GLY A 189 4.69 -0.92 1.81
CA GLY A 189 5.37 -0.99 3.10
C GLY A 189 6.84 -0.57 3.07
N ASP A 190 7.51 -0.70 1.92
CA ASP A 190 8.92 -0.34 1.75
C ASP A 190 9.15 1.18 1.65
N PHE A 191 8.08 1.98 1.54
CA PHE A 191 8.13 3.44 1.44
C PHE A 191 7.55 4.10 2.70
N PRO A 192 8.32 4.18 3.80
CA PRO A 192 7.86 4.83 5.03
C PRO A 192 7.57 6.33 4.81
N PRO A 193 6.75 6.95 5.67
CA PRO A 193 6.39 8.37 5.55
C PRO A 193 7.58 9.25 5.96
N THR A 194 8.44 9.58 4.99
CA THR A 194 9.66 10.36 5.22
C THR A 194 9.51 11.82 4.74
N CYS A 195 8.98 12.05 3.54
CA CYS A 195 9.00 13.35 2.85
C CYS A 195 7.72 13.64 2.03
N GLY A 196 7.57 14.90 1.56
CA GLY A 196 6.40 15.36 0.81
C GLY A 196 6.19 14.66 -0.55
N ASP A 197 7.28 14.34 -1.27
CA ASP A 197 7.21 13.60 -2.53
C ASP A 197 7.31 12.07 -2.35
N ALA A 198 7.37 11.56 -1.10
CA ALA A 198 7.43 10.12 -0.82
C ALA A 198 6.20 9.36 -1.32
N GLY A 199 5.03 10.03 -1.38
CA GLY A 199 3.83 9.48 -1.98
C GLY A 199 3.95 9.25 -3.50
N ALA A 200 4.58 10.19 -4.21
CA ALA A 200 4.81 10.08 -5.65
C ALA A 200 5.86 9.02 -5.99
N ASP A 201 6.90 8.89 -5.16
CA ASP A 201 7.89 7.82 -5.28
C ASP A 201 7.25 6.43 -5.10
N ALA A 202 6.52 6.26 -3.99
CA ALA A 202 5.84 5.02 -3.68
C ALA A 202 4.81 4.65 -4.77
N PHE A 203 3.98 5.60 -5.21
CA PHE A 203 3.00 5.35 -6.26
C PHE A 203 3.65 4.97 -7.60
N SER A 204 4.75 5.63 -7.97
CA SER A 204 5.54 5.23 -9.15
C SER A 204 6.06 3.80 -9.02
N ALA A 205 6.51 3.36 -7.83
CA ALA A 205 6.90 1.98 -7.61
C ALA A 205 5.73 0.99 -7.76
N LEU A 206 4.55 1.33 -7.22
CA LEU A 206 3.34 0.52 -7.36
C LEU A 206 2.90 0.38 -8.83
N GLU A 207 2.94 1.46 -9.61
CA GLU A 207 2.61 1.42 -11.04
C GLU A 207 3.60 0.56 -11.85
N ILE A 208 4.87 0.53 -11.45
CA ILE A 208 5.86 -0.37 -12.05
C ILE A 208 5.56 -1.83 -11.75
N GLU A 209 5.09 -2.15 -10.54
CA GLU A 209 4.67 -3.51 -10.18
C GLU A 209 3.45 -3.96 -10.99
N VAL A 210 2.44 -3.08 -11.16
CA VAL A 210 1.29 -3.36 -12.04
C VAL A 210 1.76 -3.60 -13.48
N LEU A 211 2.63 -2.75 -14.02
CA LEU A 211 3.17 -2.91 -15.37
C LEU A 211 3.92 -4.24 -15.54
N ALA A 212 4.72 -4.63 -14.55
CA ALA A 212 5.45 -5.90 -14.57
C ALA A 212 4.51 -7.11 -14.49
N HIS A 213 3.47 -7.01 -13.67
CA HIS A 213 2.45 -8.05 -13.52
C HIS A 213 1.63 -8.23 -14.82
N GLU A 214 1.16 -7.14 -15.43
CA GLU A 214 0.46 -7.16 -16.72
C GLU A 214 1.35 -7.81 -17.81
N ALA A 215 2.63 -7.42 -17.88
CA ALA A 215 3.58 -8.00 -18.82
C ALA A 215 3.80 -9.50 -18.58
N ALA A 216 3.89 -9.93 -17.32
CA ALA A 216 4.07 -11.33 -16.96
C ALA A 216 2.85 -12.20 -17.30
N ALA A 217 1.63 -11.64 -17.23
CA ALA A 217 0.40 -12.35 -17.60
C ALA A 217 0.36 -12.70 -19.09
N VAL A 218 0.88 -11.83 -19.97
CA VAL A 218 0.91 -12.06 -21.43
C VAL A 218 2.21 -12.70 -21.93
N ALA A 219 3.24 -12.79 -21.09
CA ALA A 219 4.58 -13.26 -21.44
C ALA A 219 4.65 -14.71 -21.93
N GLY A 220 3.67 -15.57 -21.62
CA GLY A 220 3.61 -16.94 -22.14
C GLY A 220 3.64 -17.02 -23.68
N SER A 221 3.21 -15.95 -24.36
CA SER A 221 3.32 -15.83 -25.83
C SER A 221 4.57 -15.08 -26.30
N ARG A 222 5.21 -14.29 -25.43
CA ARG A 222 6.33 -13.37 -25.77
C ARG A 222 7.30 -13.17 -24.59
N PRO A 223 8.13 -14.17 -24.25
CA PRO A 223 9.10 -14.06 -23.15
C PRO A 223 10.13 -12.93 -23.34
N ALA A 224 10.45 -12.60 -24.60
CA ALA A 224 11.38 -11.53 -24.94
C ALA A 224 10.88 -10.13 -24.52
N ASP A 225 9.56 -9.89 -24.57
CA ASP A 225 8.97 -8.61 -24.19
C ASP A 225 9.08 -8.39 -22.68
N LEU A 226 8.83 -9.43 -21.89
CA LEU A 226 9.00 -9.40 -20.43
C LEU A 226 10.46 -9.19 -20.05
N LEU A 227 11.38 -9.90 -20.69
CA LEU A 227 12.81 -9.73 -20.48
C LEU A 227 13.28 -8.30 -20.83
N SER A 228 12.78 -7.76 -21.94
CA SER A 228 13.05 -6.38 -22.35
C SER A 228 12.57 -5.39 -21.30
N LEU A 229 11.35 -5.57 -20.77
CA LEU A 229 10.82 -4.76 -19.67
C LEU A 229 11.73 -4.84 -18.44
N TYR A 230 12.14 -6.04 -17.99
CA TYR A 230 13.06 -6.17 -16.85
C TYR A 230 14.43 -5.54 -17.12
N GLY A 231 14.91 -5.50 -18.37
CA GLY A 231 16.09 -4.72 -18.73
C GLY A 231 15.89 -3.20 -18.57
N LYS A 232 14.69 -2.69 -18.85
CA LYS A 232 14.31 -1.29 -18.55
C LYS A 232 14.26 -1.06 -17.04
N LEU A 233 13.61 -1.94 -16.30
CA LEU A 233 13.47 -1.84 -14.84
C LEU A 233 14.82 -1.98 -14.12
N TYR A 234 15.75 -2.77 -14.66
CA TYR A 234 17.13 -2.84 -14.16
C TYR A 234 17.80 -1.47 -14.22
N ARG A 235 17.73 -0.79 -15.37
CA ARG A 235 18.28 0.57 -15.53
C ARG A 235 17.65 1.56 -14.56
N ARG A 236 16.32 1.51 -14.36
CA ARG A 236 15.64 2.30 -13.33
C ARG A 236 16.13 1.98 -11.91
N SER A 237 16.33 0.71 -11.58
CA SER A 237 16.87 0.28 -10.28
C SER A 237 18.30 0.77 -10.06
N GLN A 238 19.15 0.76 -11.10
CA GLN A 238 20.50 1.31 -11.02
C GLN A 238 20.48 2.82 -10.74
N VAL A 239 19.55 3.58 -11.35
CA VAL A 239 19.37 5.00 -11.01
C VAL A 239 19.01 5.17 -9.53
N ASN A 240 18.10 4.35 -8.99
CA ASN A 240 17.74 4.40 -7.57
C ASN A 240 18.95 4.14 -6.66
N GLN A 241 19.73 3.09 -6.94
CA GLN A 241 20.89 2.73 -6.13
C GLN A 241 21.96 3.83 -6.13
N LEU A 242 22.21 4.47 -7.27
CA LEU A 242 23.18 5.56 -7.36
C LEU A 242 22.65 6.83 -6.67
N ALA A 243 21.35 7.12 -6.78
CA ALA A 243 20.70 8.21 -6.05
C ALA A 243 20.80 8.04 -4.53
N ASP A 244 20.56 6.82 -4.03
CA ASP A 244 20.71 6.48 -2.61
C ASP A 244 22.15 6.65 -2.15
N ARG A 245 23.12 6.20 -2.96
CA ARG A 245 24.53 6.32 -2.66
C ARG A 245 24.98 7.78 -2.58
N ILE A 246 24.57 8.63 -3.51
CA ILE A 246 24.82 10.08 -3.50
C ILE A 246 24.23 10.71 -2.24
N SER A 247 22.96 10.42 -1.95
CA SER A 247 22.26 10.95 -0.77
C SER A 247 22.92 10.53 0.53
N TRP A 248 23.31 9.26 0.64
CA TRP A 248 24.05 8.72 1.78
C TRP A 248 25.40 9.43 1.98
N ARG A 249 26.17 9.62 0.91
CA ARG A 249 27.46 10.34 0.95
C ARG A 249 27.29 11.79 1.40
N ARG A 250 26.27 12.48 0.88
CA ARG A 250 25.92 13.84 1.31
C ARG A 250 25.55 13.88 2.80
N SER A 251 24.76 12.92 3.28
CA SER A 251 24.38 12.82 4.70
C SER A 251 25.58 12.58 5.62
N LEU A 252 26.51 11.70 5.25
CA LEU A 252 27.76 11.47 6.00
C LEU A 252 28.61 12.74 6.06
N ARG A 253 28.77 13.42 4.93
CA ARG A 253 29.54 14.66 4.86
C ARG A 253 28.88 15.79 5.66
N LYS A 254 27.55 15.92 5.58
CA LYS A 254 26.77 16.85 6.41
C LYS A 254 26.98 16.59 7.90
N GLN A 255 26.91 15.34 8.33
CA GLN A 255 27.14 14.98 9.73
C GLN A 255 28.54 15.42 10.20
N ALA A 256 29.58 15.15 9.39
CA ALA A 256 30.93 15.59 9.70
C ALA A 256 31.07 17.12 9.78
N LEU A 257 30.40 17.87 8.89
CA LEU A 257 30.34 19.34 8.95
C LEU A 257 29.64 19.85 10.23
N LEU A 258 28.61 19.15 10.70
CA LEU A 258 27.93 19.47 11.96
C LEU A 258 28.80 19.15 13.19
N ASP A 259 29.63 18.11 13.10
CA ASP A 259 30.60 17.73 14.12
C ASP A 259 31.87 18.60 14.10
N GLY A 260 31.94 19.60 13.23
CA GLY A 260 33.05 20.56 13.15
C GLY A 260 34.29 20.01 12.44
N ALA A 261 34.16 18.99 11.59
CA ALA A 261 35.22 18.56 10.70
C ALA A 261 35.39 19.55 9.53
N PHE A 262 36.63 19.75 9.09
CA PHE A 262 36.99 20.64 7.99
C PHE A 262 38.12 20.03 7.15
N ASP A 263 38.28 20.55 5.93
CA ASP A 263 39.34 20.21 4.97
C ASP A 263 39.48 18.69 4.74
N GLU A 264 40.69 18.15 4.93
CA GLU A 264 41.05 16.75 4.68
C GLU A 264 40.32 15.76 5.58
N ASN A 265 39.71 16.22 6.69
CA ASN A 265 38.96 15.38 7.61
C ASN A 265 37.51 15.14 7.16
N LEU A 266 37.04 15.81 6.11
CA LEU A 266 35.68 15.65 5.62
C LEU A 266 35.56 14.39 4.73
N PRO A 267 34.54 13.55 4.95
CA PRO A 267 34.23 12.45 4.04
C PRO A 267 34.08 12.96 2.60
N PRO A 268 34.69 12.31 1.61
CA PRO A 268 34.60 12.77 0.22
C PRO A 268 33.16 12.68 -0.29
N TYR A 269 32.82 13.56 -1.23
CA TYR A 269 31.61 13.42 -2.05
C TYR A 269 31.61 12.08 -2.81
N ASP A 270 30.44 11.64 -3.28
CA ASP A 270 30.39 10.52 -4.22
C ASP A 270 31.10 10.88 -5.53
N GLU A 271 31.70 9.90 -6.20
CA GLU A 271 32.36 10.10 -7.49
C GLU A 271 31.39 10.58 -8.59
N LEU A 272 30.08 10.34 -8.40
CA LEU A 272 29.02 10.78 -9.29
C LEU A 272 28.31 12.05 -8.79
N ASP A 273 28.81 12.67 -7.73
CA ASP A 273 28.28 13.93 -7.21
C ASP A 273 29.13 15.13 -7.67
N ASP A 274 28.55 16.33 -7.62
CA ASP A 274 29.21 17.58 -7.97
C ASP A 274 29.16 18.53 -6.77
N PRO A 275 30.30 18.86 -6.13
CA PRO A 275 30.34 19.78 -5.00
C PRO A 275 29.75 21.16 -5.30
N SER A 276 29.72 21.59 -6.56
CA SER A 276 29.08 22.86 -6.95
C SER A 276 27.55 22.80 -6.90
N ALA A 277 26.95 21.62 -7.00
CA ALA A 277 25.51 21.43 -6.90
C ALA A 277 25.01 21.56 -5.44
N PHE A 278 25.83 21.10 -4.48
CA PHE A 278 25.54 21.20 -3.06
C PHE A 278 26.81 21.51 -2.24
N PRO A 279 27.29 22.77 -2.27
CA PRO A 279 28.53 23.15 -1.60
C PRO A 279 28.39 23.00 -0.08
N ASP A 280 29.50 22.74 0.62
CA ASP A 280 29.54 22.50 2.07
C ASP A 280 28.79 23.55 2.89
N SER A 281 28.90 24.83 2.51
CA SER A 281 28.21 25.94 3.16
C SER A 281 26.68 25.81 3.12
N GLU A 282 26.13 25.25 2.05
CA GLU A 282 24.71 24.99 1.91
C GLU A 282 24.34 23.62 2.48
N LEU A 283 25.21 22.60 2.33
CA LEU A 283 25.00 21.24 2.81
C LEU A 283 24.86 21.16 4.33
N GLN A 284 25.66 21.96 5.06
CA GLN A 284 25.65 21.97 6.53
C GLN A 284 24.26 22.30 7.09
N THR A 285 23.55 23.25 6.48
CA THR A 285 22.22 23.70 6.94
C THR A 285 21.06 23.17 6.10
N GLY A 286 21.34 22.70 4.88
CA GLY A 286 20.33 22.23 3.93
C GLY A 286 19.79 20.84 4.24
N LEU A 287 18.62 20.51 3.71
CA LEU A 287 18.05 19.17 3.79
C LEU A 287 18.68 18.26 2.72
N VAL A 288 19.13 17.07 3.13
CA VAL A 288 19.47 15.99 2.19
C VAL A 288 18.26 15.08 2.16
N ASP A 289 17.52 15.13 1.06
CA ASP A 289 16.29 14.36 0.85
C ASP A 289 16.56 13.31 -0.23
N ASP A 290 16.62 12.05 0.18
CA ASP A 290 16.90 10.92 -0.70
C ASP A 290 15.79 10.69 -1.72
N VAL A 291 14.54 10.93 -1.34
CA VAL A 291 13.37 10.83 -2.23
C VAL A 291 13.47 11.86 -3.35
N GLU A 292 13.79 13.11 -3.01
CA GLU A 292 13.94 14.19 -4.00
C GLU A 292 15.12 13.91 -4.95
N VAL A 293 16.26 13.43 -4.44
CA VAL A 293 17.42 13.03 -5.27
C VAL A 293 17.02 11.89 -6.22
N ARG A 294 16.34 10.85 -5.71
CA ARG A 294 15.89 9.68 -6.48
C ARG A 294 14.88 10.06 -7.56
N LEU A 295 13.89 10.88 -7.25
CA LEU A 295 12.89 11.37 -8.21
C LEU A 295 13.52 12.29 -9.26
N ALA A 296 14.39 13.22 -8.85
CA ALA A 296 15.06 14.14 -9.77
C ALA A 296 15.88 13.37 -10.82
N LEU A 297 16.68 12.40 -10.38
CA LEU A 297 17.48 11.57 -11.28
C LEU A 297 16.59 10.66 -12.15
N ARG A 298 15.60 9.97 -11.57
CA ARG A 298 14.71 9.10 -12.34
C ARG A 298 13.97 9.84 -13.44
N GLN A 299 13.35 10.98 -13.13
CA GLN A 299 12.61 11.76 -14.13
C GLN A 299 13.54 12.33 -15.20
N SER A 300 14.75 12.76 -14.84
CA SER A 300 15.71 13.33 -15.80
C SER A 300 16.28 12.28 -16.76
N LEU A 301 16.43 11.04 -16.29
CA LEU A 301 17.12 9.98 -17.02
C LEU A 301 16.18 9.00 -17.75
N ALA A 302 14.88 9.01 -17.48
CA ALA A 302 13.92 8.03 -18.01
C ALA A 302 13.96 7.89 -19.54
N SER A 303 13.96 9.02 -20.26
CA SER A 303 14.04 9.02 -21.72
C SER A 303 15.42 8.56 -22.22
N ALA A 304 16.51 9.09 -21.64
CA ALA A 304 17.88 8.84 -22.09
C ALA A 304 18.39 7.42 -21.79
N LEU A 305 17.79 6.77 -20.78
CA LEU A 305 18.07 5.41 -20.35
C LEU A 305 16.91 4.45 -20.65
N ASP A 306 15.89 4.86 -21.42
CA ASP A 306 14.74 4.05 -21.85
C ASP A 306 14.19 3.14 -20.73
N TYR A 307 13.61 3.76 -19.70
CA TYR A 307 12.80 3.05 -18.71
C TYR A 307 11.50 3.79 -18.41
N PRO A 308 10.44 3.07 -17.98
CA PRO A 308 9.19 3.71 -17.59
C PRO A 308 9.39 4.52 -16.30
N GLU A 309 8.97 5.79 -16.31
CA GLU A 309 8.86 6.61 -15.11
C GLU A 309 7.45 7.22 -15.04
N PRO A 310 6.54 6.60 -14.27
CA PRO A 310 5.16 7.08 -14.15
C PRO A 310 5.01 8.40 -13.40
N SER A 311 5.91 8.74 -12.46
CA SER A 311 5.76 9.96 -11.65
C SER A 311 5.88 11.23 -12.50
N ARG A 312 5.03 12.22 -12.22
CA ARG A 312 5.05 13.51 -12.93
C ARG A 312 5.24 14.67 -11.98
N GLY A 313 6.30 15.45 -12.24
CA GLY A 313 6.60 16.61 -11.44
C GLY A 313 7.18 16.28 -10.08
N MET A 314 7.59 17.32 -9.36
CA MET A 314 8.19 17.28 -8.03
C MET A 314 7.90 18.61 -7.33
N LEU A 315 7.64 18.57 -6.02
CA LEU A 315 7.43 19.77 -5.19
C LEU A 315 8.75 20.45 -4.92
N TYR A 316 9.77 19.67 -4.57
CA TYR A 316 11.03 20.19 -4.06
C TYR A 316 12.23 19.78 -4.92
N ARG A 317 12.06 19.79 -6.25
CA ARG A 317 13.14 19.48 -7.22
C ARG A 317 14.44 20.25 -6.96
N ASN A 318 14.35 21.52 -6.54
CA ASN A 318 15.53 22.32 -6.23
C ASN A 318 16.26 21.83 -4.98
N THR A 319 15.56 21.21 -4.02
CA THR A 319 16.13 20.61 -2.80
C THR A 319 16.94 19.35 -3.12
N ALA A 320 16.66 18.66 -4.24
CA ALA A 320 17.46 17.52 -4.69
C ALA A 320 18.92 17.90 -4.99
N ARG A 321 19.20 19.17 -5.30
CA ARG A 321 20.55 19.66 -5.65
C ARG A 321 21.23 18.79 -6.73
N ILE A 322 20.50 18.53 -7.80
CA ILE A 322 20.96 17.75 -8.96
C ILE A 322 21.12 18.68 -10.15
N ASN A 323 22.36 18.85 -10.62
CA ASN A 323 22.70 19.62 -11.81
C ASN A 323 22.96 18.68 -13.01
N ASP A 324 23.17 19.27 -14.19
CA ASP A 324 23.40 18.51 -15.43
C ASP A 324 24.66 17.63 -15.37
N THR A 325 25.71 18.07 -14.67
CA THR A 325 26.94 17.28 -14.47
C THR A 325 26.62 15.94 -13.80
N ILE A 326 25.87 15.98 -12.68
CA ILE A 326 25.44 14.78 -11.95
C ILE A 326 24.57 13.89 -12.85
N ILE A 327 23.63 14.46 -13.58
CA ILE A 327 22.76 13.72 -14.50
C ILE A 327 23.59 12.96 -15.56
N GLU A 328 24.56 13.62 -16.19
CA GLU A 328 25.41 13.00 -17.21
C GLU A 328 26.33 11.91 -16.63
N MET A 329 26.90 12.13 -15.44
CA MET A 329 27.72 11.13 -14.75
C MET A 329 26.91 9.89 -14.37
N VAL A 330 25.73 10.07 -13.77
CA VAL A 330 24.83 8.95 -13.42
C VAL A 330 24.37 8.22 -14.68
N LYS A 331 24.04 8.93 -15.76
CA LYS A 331 23.68 8.31 -17.05
C LYS A 331 24.80 7.41 -17.57
N ALA A 332 26.04 7.89 -17.55
CA ALA A 332 27.20 7.13 -18.00
C ALA A 332 27.45 5.91 -17.11
N ALA A 333 27.33 6.06 -15.79
CA ALA A 333 27.47 4.98 -14.82
C ALA A 333 26.42 3.87 -15.05
N VAL A 334 25.15 4.22 -15.20
CA VAL A 334 24.09 3.23 -15.48
C VAL A 334 24.32 2.50 -16.80
N ARG A 335 24.75 3.20 -17.85
CA ARG A 335 25.11 2.55 -19.13
C ARG A 335 26.29 1.59 -19.00
N SER A 336 27.22 1.86 -18.08
CA SER A 336 28.31 0.94 -17.79
C SER A 336 27.80 -0.29 -17.02
N LEU A 337 26.97 -0.08 -16.00
CA LEU A 337 26.39 -1.15 -15.17
C LEU A 337 25.48 -2.08 -16.00
N ASP A 338 24.70 -1.55 -16.93
CA ASP A 338 23.84 -2.36 -17.83
C ASP A 338 24.61 -3.27 -18.80
N ARG A 339 25.92 -3.04 -18.99
CA ARG A 339 26.78 -3.96 -19.76
C ARG A 339 27.20 -5.19 -18.96
N ASP A 340 27.09 -5.15 -17.64
CA ASP A 340 27.37 -6.30 -16.79
C ASP A 340 26.19 -7.28 -16.81
N ALA A 341 26.29 -8.26 -17.70
CA ALA A 341 25.26 -9.28 -17.85
C ALA A 341 25.08 -10.14 -16.59
N ILE A 342 26.13 -10.33 -15.79
CA ILE A 342 26.08 -11.16 -14.57
C ILE A 342 25.33 -10.39 -13.48
N ALA A 343 25.66 -9.12 -13.26
CA ALA A 343 24.96 -8.28 -12.29
C ALA A 343 23.47 -8.16 -12.64
N ARG A 344 23.14 -7.99 -13.93
CA ARG A 344 21.75 -7.95 -14.39
C ARG A 344 21.02 -9.27 -14.18
N GLU A 345 21.64 -10.40 -14.50
CA GLU A 345 21.08 -11.73 -14.24
C GLU A 345 20.78 -11.94 -12.75
N GLN A 346 21.73 -11.63 -11.87
CA GLN A 346 21.55 -11.73 -10.43
C GLN A 346 20.38 -10.87 -9.95
N TRP A 347 20.28 -9.64 -10.44
CA TRP A 347 19.16 -8.76 -10.12
C TRP A 347 17.82 -9.33 -10.59
N LEU A 348 17.74 -9.87 -11.82
CA LEU A 348 16.52 -10.47 -12.36
C LEU A 348 16.01 -11.61 -11.46
N THR A 349 16.92 -12.47 -10.97
CA THR A 349 16.54 -13.61 -10.10
C THR A 349 16.02 -13.20 -8.73
N GLN A 350 16.16 -11.93 -8.36
CA GLN A 350 15.62 -11.36 -7.12
C GLN A 350 14.28 -10.64 -7.35
N GLN A 351 13.84 -10.45 -8.60
CA GLN A 351 12.59 -9.74 -8.88
C GLN A 351 11.40 -10.69 -8.77
N PRO A 352 10.44 -10.46 -7.86
CA PRO A 352 9.36 -11.40 -7.59
C PRO A 352 8.51 -11.72 -8.81
N GLY A 353 8.11 -10.72 -9.60
CA GLY A 353 7.34 -10.97 -10.83
C GLY A 353 8.08 -11.79 -11.89
N TRP A 354 9.42 -11.71 -11.94
CA TRP A 354 10.23 -12.55 -12.84
C TRP A 354 10.33 -13.98 -12.31
N VAL A 355 10.55 -14.13 -11.01
CA VAL A 355 10.62 -15.43 -10.34
C VAL A 355 9.29 -16.17 -10.45
N GLU A 356 8.17 -15.50 -10.19
CA GLU A 356 6.83 -16.05 -10.31
C GLU A 356 6.53 -16.49 -11.75
N TYR A 357 6.88 -15.67 -12.74
CA TYR A 357 6.79 -16.04 -14.15
C TYR A 357 7.56 -17.33 -14.43
N LEU A 358 8.84 -17.42 -14.04
CA LEU A 358 9.64 -18.64 -14.27
C LEU A 358 9.10 -19.85 -13.53
N LYS A 359 8.63 -19.68 -12.28
CA LYS A 359 8.02 -20.77 -11.50
C LYS A 359 6.74 -21.27 -12.14
N ARG A 360 5.93 -20.39 -12.73
CA ARG A 360 4.71 -20.76 -13.46
C ARG A 360 5.01 -21.49 -14.76
N GLU A 361 5.88 -20.94 -15.61
CA GLU A 361 6.20 -21.54 -16.92
C GLU A 361 6.98 -22.86 -16.78
N HIS A 362 7.80 -23.01 -15.73
CA HIS A 362 8.62 -24.19 -15.48
C HIS A 362 8.15 -24.98 -14.24
N ALA A 363 6.85 -24.95 -13.94
CA ALA A 363 6.26 -25.55 -12.73
C ALA A 363 6.71 -27.00 -12.50
N ALA A 364 6.77 -27.82 -13.55
CA ALA A 364 7.21 -29.21 -13.45
C ALA A 364 8.64 -29.36 -12.90
N GLN A 365 9.58 -28.47 -13.28
CA GLN A 365 10.96 -28.52 -12.79
C GLN A 365 11.05 -28.11 -11.31
N PHE A 366 10.27 -27.11 -10.89
CA PHE A 366 10.21 -26.70 -9.49
C PHE A 366 9.51 -27.75 -8.60
N SER A 367 8.45 -28.41 -9.10
CA SER A 367 7.80 -29.51 -8.38
C SER A 367 8.77 -30.65 -8.11
N LEU A 368 9.64 -31.01 -9.06
CA LEU A 368 10.66 -32.05 -8.86
C LEU A 368 11.64 -31.70 -7.74
N ILE A 369 11.99 -30.43 -7.58
CA ILE A 369 12.86 -29.98 -6.47
C ILE A 369 12.13 -30.17 -5.14
N THR A 370 10.88 -29.71 -5.03
CA THR A 370 10.07 -29.88 -3.83
C THR A 370 9.88 -31.36 -3.46
N ASP A 371 9.55 -32.19 -4.46
CA ASP A 371 9.34 -33.63 -4.27
C ASP A 371 10.63 -34.35 -3.82
N PHE A 372 11.81 -33.89 -4.27
CA PHE A 372 13.09 -34.44 -3.87
C PHE A 372 13.39 -34.22 -2.38
N TRP A 373 13.05 -33.04 -1.83
CA TRP A 373 13.35 -32.70 -0.43
C TRP A 373 12.26 -33.15 0.56
N ARG A 374 11.04 -33.39 0.09
CA ARG A 374 9.89 -33.81 0.92
C ARG A 374 10.15 -35.01 1.85
N PRO A 375 10.81 -36.11 1.41
CA PRO A 375 11.13 -37.23 2.30
C PRO A 375 12.00 -36.84 3.50
N GLY A 376 12.84 -35.81 3.37
CA GLY A 376 13.63 -35.28 4.47
C GLY A 376 12.78 -34.60 5.54
N LEU A 377 11.76 -33.84 5.13
CA LEU A 377 10.79 -33.22 6.04
C LEU A 377 9.93 -34.30 6.73
N ASP A 378 9.47 -35.30 5.97
CA ASP A 378 8.72 -36.43 6.53
C ASP A 378 9.56 -37.19 7.57
N TYR A 379 10.88 -37.35 7.33
CA TYR A 379 11.80 -37.97 8.29
C TYR A 379 11.98 -37.13 9.57
N LEU A 380 12.11 -35.81 9.44
CA LEU A 380 12.17 -34.91 10.60
C LEU A 380 10.88 -34.97 11.43
N TYR A 381 9.72 -35.04 10.77
CA TYR A 381 8.43 -35.19 11.43
C TYR A 381 8.36 -36.54 12.17
N TYR A 382 8.79 -37.64 11.55
CA TYR A 382 8.92 -38.95 12.19
C TYR A 382 9.88 -38.98 13.39
N CYS A 383 10.93 -38.17 13.34
CA CYS A 383 11.86 -38.00 14.46
C CYS A 383 11.24 -37.24 15.63
N LEU A 384 10.33 -36.29 15.37
CA LEU A 384 9.59 -35.54 16.38
C LEU A 384 8.41 -36.34 16.95
N ASP A 385 7.64 -37.02 16.10
CA ASP A 385 6.44 -37.79 16.42
C ASP A 385 6.63 -39.25 16.02
N GLU A 386 6.73 -40.14 17.02
CA GLU A 386 6.92 -41.58 16.81
C GLU A 386 5.70 -42.29 16.18
N THR A 387 4.54 -41.64 16.17
CA THR A 387 3.32 -42.19 15.57
C THR A 387 3.24 -41.94 14.06
N ALA A 388 4.11 -41.08 13.51
CA ALA A 388 4.17 -40.82 12.08
C ALA A 388 4.74 -42.01 11.30
N ASP A 389 4.44 -42.05 10.00
CA ASP A 389 4.92 -43.12 9.11
C ASP A 389 6.46 -43.14 9.03
N PRO A 390 7.10 -44.31 9.24
CA PRO A 390 8.55 -44.41 9.21
C PRO A 390 9.09 -44.21 7.79
N VAL A 391 9.98 -43.24 7.64
CA VAL A 391 10.76 -43.08 6.41
C VAL A 391 11.85 -44.13 6.35
N THR A 392 11.93 -44.88 5.25
CA THR A 392 12.85 -46.03 5.11
C THR A 392 14.10 -45.71 4.31
N SER A 393 14.09 -44.63 3.53
CA SER A 393 15.24 -44.21 2.72
C SER A 393 15.26 -42.70 2.51
N LEU A 394 16.47 -42.15 2.45
CA LEU A 394 16.72 -40.75 2.10
C LEU A 394 17.82 -40.69 1.03
N ASP A 395 17.76 -39.70 0.16
CA ASP A 395 18.86 -39.40 -0.76
C ASP A 395 20.12 -38.98 0.01
N SER A 396 21.29 -39.24 -0.57
CA SER A 396 22.59 -38.86 0.00
C SER A 396 22.70 -37.36 0.31
N SER A 397 22.09 -36.50 -0.51
CA SER A 397 22.11 -35.05 -0.35
C SER A 397 21.29 -34.62 0.87
N VAL A 398 20.10 -35.21 1.04
CA VAL A 398 19.22 -34.99 2.20
C VAL A 398 19.92 -35.46 3.48
N ARG A 399 20.54 -36.65 3.47
CA ARG A 399 21.31 -37.15 4.62
C ARG A 399 22.45 -36.21 4.99
N ARG A 400 23.17 -35.68 4.00
CA ARG A 400 24.29 -34.76 4.22
C ARG A 400 23.83 -33.44 4.84
N ALA A 401 22.71 -32.89 4.39
CA ALA A 401 22.13 -31.68 4.95
C ALA A 401 21.74 -31.89 6.43
N LEU A 402 21.02 -32.97 6.71
CA LEU A 402 20.58 -33.32 8.06
C LEU A 402 21.74 -33.63 9.02
N ALA A 403 22.76 -34.35 8.57
CA ALA A 403 23.90 -34.74 9.40
C ALA A 403 24.70 -33.54 9.97
N ARG A 404 24.57 -32.33 9.39
CA ARG A 404 25.23 -31.12 9.89
C ARG A 404 24.53 -30.50 11.10
N VAL A 405 23.23 -30.71 11.25
CA VAL A 405 22.38 -30.02 12.24
C VAL A 405 21.77 -30.97 13.26
N MET A 406 21.69 -32.26 12.95
CA MET A 406 21.13 -33.26 13.85
C MET A 406 22.06 -33.58 15.03
N PRO A 407 21.49 -33.88 16.22
CA PRO A 407 22.27 -34.22 17.41
C PRO A 407 23.02 -35.55 17.28
N GLU A 408 22.47 -36.49 16.50
CA GLU A 408 23.11 -37.74 16.16
C GLU A 408 22.99 -38.03 14.67
N SER A 409 23.87 -38.90 14.15
CA SER A 409 23.80 -39.34 12.76
C SER A 409 22.45 -40.03 12.48
N PRO A 410 21.75 -39.63 11.41
CA PRO A 410 20.50 -40.27 10.98
C PRO A 410 20.70 -41.68 10.41
N VAL A 411 21.96 -42.09 10.19
CA VAL A 411 22.33 -43.44 9.75
C VAL A 411 23.09 -44.21 10.82
N ASP A 412 22.84 -45.52 10.91
CA ASP A 412 23.58 -46.47 11.75
C ASP A 412 24.96 -46.85 11.16
N ALA A 413 25.71 -47.70 11.85
CA ALA A 413 27.04 -48.15 11.42
C ALA A 413 27.00 -48.97 10.11
N GLU A 414 25.84 -49.53 9.76
CA GLU A 414 25.60 -50.27 8.53
C GLU A 414 25.03 -49.36 7.41
N GLY A 415 24.87 -48.06 7.66
CA GLY A 415 24.39 -47.07 6.69
C GLY A 415 22.87 -47.04 6.48
N ARG A 416 22.09 -47.75 7.33
CA ARG A 416 20.63 -47.75 7.30
C ARG A 416 20.08 -46.56 8.08
N LEU A 417 18.95 -46.05 7.62
CA LEU A 417 18.29 -44.92 8.29
C LEU A 417 17.72 -45.39 9.63
N ARG A 418 17.98 -44.61 10.69
CA ARG A 418 17.42 -44.84 12.02
C ARG A 418 16.68 -43.60 12.49
N ARG A 419 15.70 -43.78 13.38
CA ARG A 419 15.04 -42.67 14.05
C ARG A 419 15.99 -42.02 15.06
N VAL A 420 16.05 -40.69 15.07
CA VAL A 420 16.74 -39.91 16.09
C VAL A 420 15.69 -39.09 16.82
N VAL A 421 15.65 -39.14 18.15
CA VAL A 421 14.67 -38.36 18.91
C VAL A 421 15.07 -36.89 18.86
N LEU A 422 14.15 -36.03 18.40
CA LEU A 422 14.36 -34.58 18.31
C LEU A 422 13.44 -33.85 19.28
N ASN A 423 13.94 -32.73 19.81
CA ASN A 423 13.09 -31.71 20.42
C ASN A 423 12.62 -30.69 19.37
N GLU A 424 11.68 -29.80 19.74
CA GLU A 424 11.15 -28.80 18.81
C GLU A 424 12.22 -27.89 18.19
N GLN A 425 13.26 -27.52 18.95
CA GLN A 425 14.32 -26.65 18.46
C GLN A 425 15.16 -27.37 17.40
N GLN A 426 15.53 -28.62 17.64
CA GLN A 426 16.29 -29.45 16.70
C GLN A 426 15.47 -29.78 15.45
N TYR A 427 14.17 -30.00 15.60
CA TYR A 427 13.25 -30.14 14.47
C TYR A 427 13.25 -28.88 13.59
N ARG A 428 13.08 -27.69 14.19
CA ARG A 428 13.12 -26.41 13.45
C ARG A 428 14.46 -26.22 12.74
N GLN A 429 15.58 -26.47 13.41
CA GLN A 429 16.92 -26.41 12.80
C GLN A 429 17.08 -27.37 11.61
N GLY A 430 16.51 -28.58 11.71
CA GLY A 430 16.47 -29.54 10.61
C GLY A 430 15.66 -29.04 9.42
N VAL A 431 14.47 -28.49 9.69
CA VAL A 431 13.59 -27.91 8.65
C VAL A 431 14.31 -26.76 7.97
N ASP A 432 14.85 -25.81 8.73
CA ASP A 432 15.58 -24.65 8.19
C ASP A 432 16.76 -25.08 7.31
N ALA A 433 17.51 -26.12 7.72
CA ALA A 433 18.63 -26.64 6.93
C ALA A 433 18.20 -27.27 5.61
N LEU A 434 17.12 -28.06 5.61
CA LEU A 434 16.57 -28.64 4.37
C LEU A 434 15.98 -27.57 3.46
N THR A 435 15.23 -26.61 4.03
CA THR A 435 14.67 -25.49 3.29
C THR A 435 15.76 -24.61 2.67
N ALA A 436 16.87 -24.36 3.38
CA ALA A 436 18.00 -23.60 2.84
C ALA A 436 18.67 -24.31 1.65
N GLU A 437 18.91 -25.62 1.74
CA GLU A 437 19.47 -26.40 0.63
C GLU A 437 18.51 -26.46 -0.56
N GLN A 438 17.21 -26.63 -0.31
CA GLN A 438 16.18 -26.54 -1.34
C GLN A 438 16.21 -25.17 -2.05
N GLN A 439 16.21 -24.07 -1.30
CA GLN A 439 16.27 -22.71 -1.84
C GLN A 439 17.53 -22.46 -2.66
N GLN A 440 18.66 -23.05 -2.27
CA GLN A 440 19.91 -22.95 -3.05
C GLN A 440 19.77 -23.64 -4.41
N VAL A 441 19.16 -24.82 -4.47
CA VAL A 441 18.90 -25.53 -5.74
C VAL A 441 17.89 -24.76 -6.59
N GLU A 442 16.82 -24.24 -6.00
CA GLU A 442 15.84 -23.39 -6.70
C GLU A 442 16.50 -22.14 -7.29
N THR A 443 17.40 -21.49 -6.54
CA THR A 443 18.15 -20.32 -7.01
C THR A 443 19.04 -20.68 -8.20
N GLY A 444 19.72 -21.82 -8.15
CA GLY A 444 20.50 -22.34 -9.28
C GLY A 444 19.65 -22.58 -10.53
N LEU A 445 18.45 -23.14 -10.35
CA LEU A 445 17.50 -23.34 -11.45
C LEU A 445 17.02 -22.00 -12.02
N LEU A 446 16.65 -21.04 -11.18
CA LEU A 446 16.24 -19.69 -11.61
C LEU A 446 17.30 -18.99 -12.45
N ILE A 447 18.57 -19.10 -12.05
CA ILE A 447 19.72 -18.56 -12.82
C ILE A 447 19.80 -19.24 -14.19
N SER A 448 19.73 -20.57 -14.23
CA SER A 448 19.80 -21.34 -15.48
C SER A 448 18.66 -20.99 -16.44
N LEU A 449 17.43 -20.91 -15.94
CA LEU A 449 16.25 -20.55 -16.73
C LEU A 449 16.33 -19.10 -17.23
N THR A 450 16.82 -18.17 -16.39
CA THR A 450 17.03 -16.78 -16.79
C THR A 450 18.01 -16.67 -17.97
N ARG A 451 19.13 -17.41 -17.93
CA ARG A 451 20.10 -17.50 -19.05
C ARG A 451 19.47 -18.06 -20.32
N GLN A 452 18.66 -19.09 -20.18
CA GLN A 452 17.97 -19.72 -21.30
C GLN A 452 17.05 -18.71 -21.99
N THR A 453 16.24 -17.97 -21.22
CA THR A 453 15.34 -16.95 -21.78
C THR A 453 16.10 -15.81 -22.45
N GLN A 454 17.23 -15.38 -21.87
CA GLN A 454 18.10 -14.38 -22.50
C GLN A 454 18.73 -14.84 -23.81
N THR A 455 18.96 -16.14 -23.98
CA THR A 455 19.54 -16.70 -25.21
C THR A 455 18.49 -16.83 -26.31
N ILE A 456 17.25 -17.19 -25.95
CA ILE A 456 16.13 -17.34 -26.89
C ILE A 456 15.60 -15.97 -27.37
N GLY A 457 15.75 -14.92 -26.56
CA GLY A 457 15.31 -13.56 -26.88
C GLY A 457 16.29 -12.74 -27.75
N ARG A 458 17.43 -13.32 -28.16
CA ARG A 458 18.35 -12.75 -29.15
C ARG A 458 18.09 -13.36 -30.52
#